data_AF-A0A8K0JW89-F1
#
_entry.id   AF-A0A8K0JW89-F1
#
_cell.length_a   1.000
_cell.length_b   1.000
_cell.length_c   1.000
_cell.angle_alpha   90.00
_cell.angle_beta   90.00
_cell.angle_gamma   90.00
#
_symmetry.space_group_name_H-M   'P 1'
#
loop_
_entity.id
_entity.type
_entity.pdbx_description
1 polymer ?
#
loop_
_entity_poly.entity_id
_entity_poly.type
_entity_poly.pdbx_seq_one_letter_code
_entity_poly.pdbx_strand_id
1 'polypeptide(L)'
;MRGRLDVVNADLLGWWLCERQLPSGGLNGRPEKLPDVCYSWWVLASLSILGRLHWIDSDRLSSFILACQDAETGGFADRPGDMPDPFHTLFGLAALSLMGHESVAPVDATLCMPTYVLKKLNLIPQRM
;
A
#
# COMPACT_ATOMS: atom_id res chain seq x y z
N MET A 1 17.21 14.14 1.93
CA MET A 1 17.55 13.68 3.30
C MET A 1 17.26 12.20 3.38
N ARG A 2 18.28 11.34 3.46
CA ARG A 2 18.15 9.91 3.76
C ARG A 2 18.69 9.69 5.17
N GLY A 3 18.10 8.77 5.94
CA GLY A 3 18.68 8.24 7.18
C GLY A 3 18.16 8.84 8.47
N ARG A 4 16.97 9.46 8.45
CA ARG A 4 16.41 10.14 9.63
C ARG A 4 15.11 9.53 10.16
N LEU A 5 14.93 8.22 10.02
CA LEU A 5 13.77 7.54 10.61
C LEU A 5 13.78 7.64 12.15
N ASP A 6 14.93 7.90 12.78
CA ASP A 6 15.10 8.15 14.22
C ASP A 6 14.22 9.28 14.79
N VAL A 7 13.83 10.25 13.95
CA VAL A 7 12.99 11.38 14.40
C VAL A 7 11.50 11.07 14.37
N VAL A 8 11.10 9.96 13.76
CA VAL A 8 9.71 9.58 13.61
C VAL A 8 9.29 8.79 14.85
N ASN A 9 8.23 9.24 15.51
CA ASN A 9 7.54 8.43 16.50
C ASN A 9 6.74 7.33 15.78
N ALA A 10 7.36 6.17 15.60
CA ALA A 10 6.85 5.07 14.80
C ALA A 10 5.51 4.53 15.31
N ASP A 11 5.32 4.46 16.62
CA ASP A 11 4.09 3.93 17.22
C ASP A 11 2.94 4.93 17.11
N LEU A 12 3.21 6.22 17.37
CA LEU A 12 2.19 7.26 17.22
C LEU A 12 1.72 7.39 15.77
N LEU A 13 2.67 7.40 14.83
CA LEU A 13 2.34 7.46 13.42
C LEU A 13 1.69 6.15 12.94
N GLY A 14 2.20 5.00 13.39
CA GLY A 14 1.63 3.68 13.11
C GLY A 14 0.16 3.59 13.53
N TRP A 15 -0.18 4.13 14.70
CA TRP A 15 -1.56 4.16 15.20
C TRP A 15 -2.44 5.03 14.30
N TRP A 16 -2.00 6.25 13.98
CA TRP A 16 -2.75 7.13 13.09
C TRP A 16 -3.01 6.50 11.71
N LEU A 17 -2.02 5.78 11.18
CA LEU A 17 -2.06 5.07 9.91
C LEU A 17 -2.97 3.83 9.94
N CYS A 18 -2.93 3.01 10.99
CA CYS A 18 -3.79 1.82 11.06
C CYS A 18 -5.27 2.18 11.21
N GLU A 19 -5.58 3.29 11.89
CA GLU A 19 -6.94 3.85 11.99
C GLU A 19 -7.49 4.34 10.64
N ARG A 20 -6.70 4.32 9.56
CA ARG A 20 -7.20 4.56 8.20
C ARG A 20 -8.03 3.42 7.66
N GLN A 21 -7.98 2.24 8.26
CA GLN A 21 -8.74 1.08 7.79
C GLN A 21 -10.21 1.20 8.16
N LEU A 22 -11.08 1.15 7.15
CA LEU A 22 -12.53 1.26 7.33
C LEU A 22 -13.20 -0.12 7.34
N PRO A 23 -14.50 -0.21 7.73
CA PRO A 23 -15.24 -1.47 7.70
C PRO A 23 -15.34 -2.13 6.31
N SER A 24 -15.05 -1.42 5.22
CA SER A 24 -14.93 -2.04 3.88
C SER A 24 -13.64 -2.85 3.70
N GLY A 25 -12.65 -2.69 4.58
CA GLY A 25 -11.29 -3.22 4.46
C GLY A 25 -10.31 -2.24 3.84
N GLY A 26 -10.79 -1.28 3.04
CA GLY A 26 -9.97 -0.26 2.39
C GLY A 26 -9.46 0.82 3.33
N LEU A 27 -8.37 1.48 2.93
CA LEU A 27 -7.73 2.56 3.69
C LEU A 27 -8.08 3.92 3.09
N ASN A 28 -8.39 4.91 3.94
CA ASN A 28 -8.57 6.31 3.50
C ASN A 28 -7.30 7.15 3.76
N GLY A 29 -7.21 8.31 3.11
CA GLY A 29 -6.04 9.19 3.26
C GLY A 29 -6.03 10.02 4.56
N ARG A 30 -7.18 10.14 5.22
CA ARG A 30 -7.39 10.94 6.44
C ARG A 30 -8.78 10.65 7.04
N PRO A 31 -9.04 11.01 8.31
CA PRO A 31 -10.35 10.86 8.93
C PRO A 31 -11.50 11.46 8.10
N GLU A 32 -12.69 10.84 8.22
CA GLU A 32 -13.93 11.26 7.56
C GLU A 32 -13.88 11.26 6.02
N LYS A 33 -13.00 10.45 5.42
CA LYS A 33 -12.94 10.24 3.96
C LYS A 33 -13.22 8.80 3.57
N LEU A 34 -13.67 8.63 2.33
CA LEU A 34 -13.89 7.33 1.72
C LEU A 34 -12.54 6.62 1.49
N PRO A 35 -12.54 5.27 1.45
CA PRO A 35 -11.34 4.50 1.15
C PRO A 35 -10.99 4.62 -0.34
N ASP A 36 -9.72 4.39 -0.66
CA ASP A 36 -9.17 4.49 -2.01
C ASP A 36 -7.99 3.51 -2.17
N VAL A 37 -7.86 2.90 -3.35
CA VAL A 37 -6.72 2.04 -3.69
C VAL A 37 -5.38 2.80 -3.57
N CYS A 38 -5.30 4.07 -3.96
CA CYS A 38 -4.04 4.81 -3.87
C CYS A 38 -3.63 5.04 -2.40
N TYR A 39 -4.57 5.42 -1.53
CA TYR A 39 -4.31 5.54 -0.09
C TYR A 39 -3.98 4.19 0.54
N SER A 40 -4.55 3.11 0.02
CA SER A 40 -4.20 1.75 0.43
C SER A 40 -2.72 1.47 0.24
N TRP A 41 -2.13 1.80 -0.91
CA TRP A 41 -0.68 1.74 -1.07
C TRP A 41 0.06 2.68 -0.12
N TRP A 42 -0.28 3.97 -0.07
CA TRP A 42 0.49 4.96 0.69
C TRP A 42 0.55 4.65 2.19
N VAL A 43 -0.58 4.25 2.77
CA VAL A 43 -0.67 3.89 4.18
C VAL A 43 0.04 2.57 4.45
N LEU A 44 -0.18 1.55 3.62
CA LEU A 44 0.45 0.24 3.75
C LEU A 44 1.98 0.31 3.63
N ALA A 45 2.49 1.03 2.63
CA ALA A 45 3.91 1.25 2.42
C ALA A 45 4.54 2.00 3.61
N SER A 46 3.85 3.01 4.13
CA SER A 46 4.29 3.74 5.33
C SER A 46 4.35 2.82 6.55
N LEU A 47 3.32 2.02 6.79
CA LEU A 47 3.31 1.02 7.88
C LEU A 47 4.43 -0.02 7.70
N SER A 48 4.70 -0.47 6.48
CA SER A 48 5.81 -1.39 6.18
C SER A 48 7.17 -0.77 6.51
N ILE A 49 7.40 0.49 6.12
CA ILE A 49 8.62 1.23 6.43
C ILE A 49 8.81 1.39 7.95
N LEU A 50 7.73 1.56 8.71
CA LEU A 50 7.76 1.69 10.17
C LEU A 50 7.79 0.35 10.92
N GLY A 51 7.75 -0.79 10.23
CA GLY A 51 7.65 -2.11 10.87
C GLY A 51 6.32 -2.33 11.61
N ARG A 52 5.23 -1.70 11.16
CA ARG A 52 3.87 -1.75 11.75
C ARG A 52 2.81 -2.29 10.79
N LEU A 53 3.23 -2.96 9.71
CA LEU A 53 2.32 -3.55 8.72
C LEU A 53 1.25 -4.46 9.36
N HIS A 54 1.63 -5.18 10.40
CA HIS A 54 0.75 -6.10 11.14
C HIS A 54 -0.35 -5.42 11.96
N TRP A 55 -0.43 -4.09 12.00
CA TRP A 55 -1.48 -3.35 12.71
C TRP A 55 -2.78 -3.20 11.92
N ILE A 56 -2.81 -3.62 10.66
CA ILE A 56 -4.01 -3.63 9.84
C ILE A 56 -4.39 -5.07 9.47
N ASP A 57 -5.64 -5.26 9.07
CA ASP A 57 -6.16 -6.51 8.52
C ASP A 57 -5.84 -6.60 7.01
N SER A 58 -4.76 -7.31 6.68
CA SER A 58 -4.29 -7.47 5.29
C SER A 58 -5.26 -8.26 4.40
N ASP A 59 -6.02 -9.20 4.96
CA ASP A 59 -6.95 -10.03 4.19
C ASP A 59 -8.15 -9.20 3.73
N ARG A 60 -8.67 -8.35 4.63
CA ARG A 60 -9.75 -7.41 4.29
C ARG A 60 -9.29 -6.32 3.34
N LEU A 61 -8.06 -5.83 3.48
CA LEU A 61 -7.51 -4.87 2.54
C LEU A 61 -7.33 -5.48 1.14
N SER A 62 -6.79 -6.71 1.07
CA SER A 62 -6.66 -7.44 -0.20
C SER A 62 -8.02 -7.63 -0.87
N SER A 63 -9.05 -8.00 -0.10
CA SER A 63 -10.42 -8.13 -0.58
C SER A 63 -10.97 -6.82 -1.16
N PHE A 64 -10.72 -5.68 -0.48
CA PHE A 64 -11.12 -4.36 -0.99
C PHE A 64 -10.42 -4.00 -2.32
N ILE A 65 -9.11 -4.23 -2.41
CA ILE A 65 -8.33 -3.90 -3.62
C ILE A 65 -8.78 -4.77 -4.81
N LEU A 66 -8.98 -6.07 -4.60
CA LEU A 66 -9.47 -6.97 -5.65
C LEU A 66 -10.88 -6.60 -6.11
N ALA A 67 -11.73 -6.08 -5.21
CA ALA A 67 -13.05 -5.57 -5.59
C ALA A 67 -13.00 -4.29 -6.45
N CYS A 68 -11.86 -3.60 -6.52
CA CYS A 68 -11.66 -2.43 -7.38
C CYS A 68 -11.18 -2.79 -8.80
N GLN A 69 -11.09 -4.09 -9.13
CA GLN A 69 -10.76 -4.53 -10.48
C GLN A 69 -11.94 -4.37 -11.44
N ASP A 70 -11.64 -3.96 -12.66
CA ASP A 70 -12.60 -4.04 -13.76
C ASP A 70 -12.51 -5.40 -14.46
N ALA A 71 -13.61 -6.15 -14.49
CA ALA A 71 -13.63 -7.51 -15.02
C ALA A 71 -13.66 -7.59 -16.56
N GLU A 72 -14.03 -6.50 -17.25
CA GLU A 72 -14.18 -6.48 -18.70
C GLU A 72 -12.92 -5.94 -19.40
N THR A 73 -12.36 -4.86 -18.83
CA THR A 73 -11.24 -4.10 -19.41
C THR A 73 -9.93 -4.31 -18.64
N GLY A 74 -10.00 -4.86 -17.43
CA GLY A 74 -8.85 -5.02 -16.55
C GLY A 74 -8.43 -3.71 -15.87
N GLY A 75 -7.34 -3.77 -15.11
CA GLY A 75 -6.86 -2.65 -14.30
C GLY A 75 -7.64 -2.49 -12.99
N PHE A 76 -7.25 -1.49 -12.21
CA PHE A 76 -7.88 -1.13 -10.95
C PHE A 76 -8.32 0.34 -10.99
N ALA A 77 -9.49 0.60 -10.43
CA ALA A 77 -9.98 1.93 -10.12
C ALA A 77 -9.63 2.33 -8.68
N ASP A 78 -9.99 3.54 -8.28
CA ASP A 78 -9.86 4.02 -6.90
C ASP A 78 -10.84 3.31 -5.93
N ARG A 79 -12.04 2.96 -6.40
CA ARG A 79 -13.08 2.22 -5.66
C ARG A 79 -13.85 1.25 -6.55
N PRO A 80 -14.60 0.29 -5.97
CA PRO A 80 -15.42 -0.64 -6.74
C PRO A 80 -16.46 0.08 -7.61
N GLY A 81 -16.47 -0.23 -8.91
CA GLY A 81 -17.42 0.32 -9.89
C GLY A 81 -17.00 1.64 -10.52
N ASP A 82 -15.91 2.27 -10.08
CA ASP A 82 -15.33 3.44 -10.74
C ASP A 82 -14.46 3.00 -11.95
N MET A 83 -14.02 3.96 -12.79
CA MET A 83 -13.25 3.66 -14.00
C MET A 83 -11.78 3.34 -13.67
N PRO A 84 -11.20 2.26 -14.22
CA PRO A 84 -9.81 1.91 -13.97
C PRO A 84 -8.84 2.87 -14.67
N ASP A 85 -7.66 3.05 -14.07
CA ASP A 85 -6.58 3.84 -14.66
C ASP A 85 -5.19 3.28 -14.32
N PRO A 86 -4.12 3.68 -15.05
CA PRO A 86 -2.76 3.18 -14.80
C PRO A 86 -2.21 3.49 -13.39
N PHE A 87 -2.66 4.57 -12.75
CA PHE A 87 -2.17 5.03 -11.46
C PHE A 87 -2.71 4.14 -10.33
N HIS A 88 -4.01 3.91 -10.29
CA HIS A 88 -4.64 2.99 -9.33
C HIS A 88 -4.26 1.54 -9.63
N THR A 89 -4.07 1.18 -10.90
CA THR A 89 -3.54 -0.14 -11.29
C THR A 89 -2.16 -0.41 -10.71
N LEU A 90 -1.23 0.54 -10.80
CA LEU A 90 0.10 0.41 -10.17
C LEU A 90 -0.03 0.20 -8.66
N PHE A 91 -0.82 1.01 -7.97
CA PHE A 91 -0.92 0.96 -6.51
C PHE A 91 -1.70 -0.23 -5.97
N GLY A 92 -2.72 -0.70 -6.69
CA GLY A 92 -3.40 -1.95 -6.37
C GLY A 92 -2.42 -3.14 -6.44
N LEU A 93 -1.68 -3.26 -7.54
CA LEU A 93 -0.68 -4.32 -7.71
C LEU A 93 0.46 -4.23 -6.68
N ALA A 94 0.98 -3.02 -6.42
CA ALA A 94 2.04 -2.81 -5.45
C ALA A 94 1.58 -3.15 -4.03
N ALA A 95 0.36 -2.77 -3.64
CA ALA A 95 -0.18 -3.11 -2.33
C ALA A 95 -0.40 -4.62 -2.17
N LEU A 96 -0.97 -5.30 -3.18
CA LEU A 96 -1.11 -6.76 -3.19
C LEU A 96 0.26 -7.46 -3.08
N SER A 97 1.26 -7.00 -3.85
CA SER A 97 2.64 -7.50 -3.75
C SER A 97 3.23 -7.32 -2.36
N LEU A 98 3.02 -6.15 -1.73
CA LEU A 98 3.56 -5.86 -0.40
C LEU A 98 2.88 -6.69 0.70
N MET A 99 1.63 -7.13 0.49
CA MET A 99 0.93 -8.10 1.35
C MET A 99 1.28 -9.56 1.03
N GLY A 100 2.16 -9.82 0.06
CA GLY A 100 2.68 -11.16 -0.23
C GLY A 100 1.90 -11.94 -1.30
N HIS A 101 1.11 -11.27 -2.15
CA HIS A 101 0.39 -11.95 -3.23
C HIS A 101 1.35 -12.62 -4.23
N GLU A 102 1.28 -13.96 -4.35
CA GLU A 102 2.29 -14.77 -5.04
C GLU A 102 2.45 -14.50 -6.54
N SER A 103 1.39 -14.04 -7.21
CA SER A 103 1.42 -13.77 -8.65
C SER A 103 2.09 -12.44 -9.04
N VAL A 104 2.45 -11.60 -8.06
CA VAL A 104 3.06 -10.28 -8.32
C VAL A 104 4.48 -10.26 -7.77
N ALA A 105 5.44 -9.79 -8.59
CA ALA A 105 6.82 -9.68 -8.16
C ALA A 105 6.94 -8.80 -6.89
N PRO A 106 7.84 -9.14 -5.94
CA PRO A 106 7.99 -8.35 -4.71
C PRO A 106 8.36 -6.89 -4.98
N VAL A 107 7.64 -5.98 -4.34
CA VAL A 107 7.85 -4.53 -4.43
C VAL A 107 8.56 -3.99 -3.18
N ASP A 108 9.37 -2.94 -3.36
CA ASP A 108 9.90 -2.17 -2.27
C ASP A 108 8.96 -1.04 -1.84
N ALA A 109 8.66 -0.94 -0.54
CA ALA A 109 7.76 0.07 0.02
C ALA A 109 8.30 1.51 -0.06
N THR A 110 9.61 1.73 -0.12
CA THR A 110 10.20 3.09 -0.17
C THR A 110 10.18 3.65 -1.57
N LEU A 111 10.45 2.82 -2.58
CA LEU A 111 10.62 3.26 -3.96
C LEU A 111 9.47 2.85 -4.89
N CYS A 112 8.52 2.02 -4.44
CA CYS A 112 7.44 1.49 -5.27
C CYS A 112 7.97 0.81 -6.56
N MET A 113 9.08 0.08 -6.42
CA MET A 113 9.78 -0.56 -7.53
C MET A 113 10.06 -2.03 -7.22
N PRO A 114 10.18 -2.90 -8.24
CA PRO A 114 10.52 -4.29 -8.01
C PRO A 114 11.87 -4.45 -7.30
N THR A 115 11.91 -5.28 -6.26
CA THR A 115 13.10 -5.45 -5.41
C THR A 115 14.33 -5.93 -6.19
N TYR A 116 14.15 -6.72 -7.25
CA TYR A 116 15.24 -7.17 -8.11
C TYR A 116 15.92 -6.02 -8.88
N VAL A 117 15.19 -4.95 -9.21
CA VAL A 117 15.76 -3.76 -9.88
C VAL A 117 16.64 -2.99 -8.91
N LEU A 118 16.18 -2.81 -7.67
CA LEU A 118 16.95 -2.17 -6.60
C LEU A 118 18.25 -2.93 -6.32
N LYS A 119 18.16 -4.27 -6.25
CA LYS A 119 19.34 -5.14 -6.11
C LYS A 119 20.33 -4.95 -7.27
N LYS A 120 19.84 -4.90 -8.50
CA LYS A 120 20.69 -4.68 -9.69
C LYS A 120 21.40 -3.32 -9.66
N LEU A 121 20.75 -2.30 -9.10
CA LEU A 121 21.28 -0.93 -9.00
C LEU A 121 22.04 -0.65 -7.70
N ASN A 122 22.21 -1.65 -6.82
CA ASN A 122 22.80 -1.49 -5.48
C ASN A 122 22.12 -0.38 -4.65
N LEU A 123 20.80 -0.26 -4.77
CA LEU A 123 20.01 0.67 -3.98
C LEU A 123 19.56 -0.04 -2.69
N ILE A 124 19.81 0.61 -1.55
CA ILE A 124 19.41 0.13 -0.22
C ILE A 124 18.35 1.09 0.33
N PRO A 125 17.05 0.72 0.25
CA PRO A 125 15.96 1.49 0.84
C PRO A 125 16.01 1.45 2.37
N GLN A 126 15.40 2.45 3.01
CA GLN A 126 15.40 2.57 4.47
C GLN A 126 14.09 2.08 5.06
N ARG A 127 14.19 1.31 6.14
CA ARG A 127 13.09 0.76 6.91
C ARG A 127 13.50 0.70 8.39
N MET A 128 12.54 0.72 9.30
CA MET A 128 12.72 0.50 10.74
C MET A 128 12.75 -0.98 11.08
#